data_AF-A0A7W0GRC0-F1
#
_entry.id   AF-A0A7W0GRC0-F1
#
_cell.length_a   1.000
_cell.length_b   1.000
_cell.length_c   1.000
_cell.angle_alpha   90.00
_cell.angle_beta   90.00
_cell.angle_gamma   90.00
#
_symmetry.space_group_name_H-M   'P 1'
#
loop_
_entity.id
_entity.type
_entity.pdbx_description
1 polymer ?
#
loop_
_entity_poly.entity_id
_entity_poly.type
_entity_poly.pdbx_seq_one_letter_code
_entity_poly.pdbx_strand_id
1 'polypeptide(L)'
;MSSVWKLGGLTCGELCRRVWRTIYEGDFTTRTAALSYYFLLAIFPLLLFITASLGYFAERGIALRQNLLTYLSQIVPRSASALIDNTVEEITRNASRGKISIGLLFTLWAASYGMGAISETLNVAYGVKETRPWWRVRLSAVGLTIALAAFIISALALVLYGGEIGEGFAKMFGLGGLFVLTWRLLQWPIALGFVLLALALIYYFAPNLRAPKWHWITPGSVVGVGLWLLISLAFRTYLSYFNNYSVIYGSLGAVIILMLWFYLTGAAILLGGALNAEIENAAAEASIPGAKQEGEKSPFGQTEGTKVM
;
A
#
# COMPACT_ATOMS: atom_id res chain seq x y z
N MET A 1 -12.08 -14.75 -22.74
CA MET A 1 -11.72 -13.96 -21.54
C MET A 1 -10.53 -13.09 -21.88
N SER A 2 -10.69 -11.77 -21.98
CA SER A 2 -9.56 -10.86 -22.18
C SER A 2 -8.70 -10.84 -20.92
N SER A 3 -7.42 -11.21 -21.05
CA SER A 3 -6.46 -11.12 -19.95
C SER A 3 -6.25 -9.66 -19.57
N VAL A 4 -6.27 -9.32 -18.28
CA VAL A 4 -5.96 -7.97 -17.75
C VAL A 4 -4.58 -7.47 -18.19
N TRP A 5 -3.68 -8.40 -18.52
CA TRP A 5 -2.35 -8.11 -19.06
C TRP A 5 -2.34 -7.60 -20.50
N LYS A 6 -3.47 -7.65 -21.21
CA LYS A 6 -3.64 -6.99 -22.51
C LYS A 6 -3.94 -5.49 -22.39
N LEU A 7 -3.88 -4.93 -21.17
CA LEU A 7 -4.06 -3.50 -20.88
C LEU A 7 -5.37 -2.91 -21.46
N GLY A 8 -6.44 -3.71 -21.52
CA GLY A 8 -7.71 -3.28 -22.13
C GLY A 8 -7.62 -3.03 -23.65
N GLY A 9 -6.54 -3.44 -24.31
CA GLY A 9 -6.27 -3.14 -25.72
C GLY A 9 -5.60 -1.78 -25.96
N LEU A 10 -5.18 -1.09 -24.90
CA LEU A 10 -4.44 0.18 -24.98
C LEU A 10 -2.96 -0.04 -25.22
N THR A 11 -2.32 0.93 -25.87
CA THR A 11 -0.86 1.07 -25.85
C THR A 11 -0.39 1.62 -24.49
N CYS A 12 0.86 1.37 -24.12
CA CYS A 12 1.41 1.91 -22.86
C CYS A 12 1.32 3.44 -22.78
N GLY A 13 1.54 4.14 -23.90
CA GLY A 13 1.45 5.60 -23.94
C GLY A 13 0.04 6.13 -23.72
N GLU A 14 -0.97 5.46 -24.28
CA GLU A 14 -2.39 5.80 -24.04
C GLU A 14 -2.79 5.53 -22.60
N LEU A 15 -2.37 4.38 -22.04
CA LEU A 15 -2.63 4.04 -20.64
C LEU A 15 -2.01 5.08 -19.70
N CYS A 16 -0.75 5.44 -19.89
CA CYS A 16 -0.10 6.49 -19.10
C CYS A 16 -0.81 7.84 -19.21
N ARG A 17 -1.26 8.24 -20.41
CA ARG A 17 -2.01 9.49 -20.61
C ARG A 17 -3.35 9.47 -19.88
N ARG A 18 -4.10 8.37 -19.98
CA ARG A 18 -5.39 8.20 -19.29
C ARG A 18 -5.20 8.22 -17.77
N VAL A 19 -4.25 7.46 -17.24
CA VAL A 19 -3.90 7.43 -15.82
C VAL A 19 -3.51 8.83 -15.32
N TRP A 20 -2.68 9.56 -16.07
CA TRP A 20 -2.29 10.93 -15.73
C TRP A 20 -3.49 11.87 -15.62
N ARG A 21 -4.44 11.79 -16.56
CA ARG A 21 -5.67 12.57 -16.53
C ARG A 21 -6.50 12.24 -15.28
N THR A 22 -6.69 10.96 -14.98
CA THR A 22 -7.46 10.50 -13.81
C THR A 22 -6.84 10.96 -12.49
N ILE A 23 -5.51 10.99 -12.40
CA ILE A 23 -4.78 11.52 -11.23
C ILE A 23 -5.02 13.02 -11.06
N TYR A 24 -4.92 13.76 -12.16
CA TYR A 24 -5.06 15.21 -12.17
C TYR A 24 -6.51 15.64 -11.86
N GLU A 25 -7.49 15.04 -12.52
CA GLU A 25 -8.92 15.34 -12.31
C GLU A 25 -9.45 14.80 -10.97
N GLY A 26 -8.84 13.75 -10.44
CA GLY A 26 -9.24 13.10 -9.19
C GLY A 26 -8.61 13.67 -7.91
N ASP A 27 -7.85 14.76 -7.99
CA ASP A 27 -7.13 15.39 -6.87
C ASP A 27 -6.24 14.42 -6.07
N PHE A 28 -5.56 13.51 -6.77
CA PHE A 28 -4.74 12.47 -6.13
C PHE A 28 -3.65 13.05 -5.23
N THR A 29 -3.10 14.21 -5.56
CA THR A 29 -2.11 14.92 -4.74
C THR A 29 -2.66 15.19 -3.33
N THR A 30 -3.87 15.74 -3.23
CA THR A 30 -4.53 16.07 -1.95
C THR A 30 -4.94 14.79 -1.21
N ARG A 31 -5.47 13.81 -1.93
CA ARG A 31 -5.87 12.51 -1.35
C ARG A 31 -4.67 11.75 -0.79
N THR A 32 -3.53 11.80 -1.48
CA THR A 32 -2.27 11.22 -1.01
C THR A 32 -1.75 11.93 0.24
N ALA A 33 -1.90 13.26 0.32
CA ALA A 33 -1.57 14.00 1.54
C ALA A 33 -2.44 13.53 2.73
N ALA A 34 -3.75 13.34 2.52
CA ALA A 34 -4.64 12.78 3.54
C ALA A 34 -4.22 11.35 3.95
N LEU A 35 -3.84 10.49 3.00
CA LEU A 35 -3.30 9.16 3.30
C LEU A 35 -2.05 9.23 4.17
N SER A 36 -1.12 10.14 3.88
CA SER A 36 0.11 10.29 4.67
C SER A 36 -0.19 10.64 6.13
N TYR A 37 -1.21 11.46 6.38
CA TYR A 37 -1.68 11.80 7.72
C TYR A 37 -2.28 10.57 8.42
N TYR A 38 -3.15 9.80 7.76
CA TYR A 38 -3.71 8.58 8.35
C TYR A 38 -2.65 7.51 8.61
N PHE A 39 -1.65 7.36 7.75
CA PHE A 39 -0.52 6.45 7.97
C PHE A 39 0.32 6.89 9.17
N LEU A 40 0.57 8.19 9.33
CA LEU A 40 1.24 8.73 10.50
C LEU A 40 0.44 8.45 11.78
N LEU A 41 -0.88 8.67 11.78
CA LEU A 41 -1.71 8.34 12.95
C LEU A 41 -1.71 6.85 13.28
N ALA A 42 -1.65 5.98 12.26
CA ALA A 42 -1.62 4.54 12.44
C ALA A 42 -0.27 4.02 12.98
N ILE A 43 0.82 4.81 12.85
CA ILE A 43 2.15 4.35 13.28
C ILE A 43 2.25 4.20 14.80
N PHE A 44 1.76 5.14 15.60
CA PHE A 44 1.92 5.08 17.06
C PHE A 44 1.23 3.86 17.67
N PRO A 45 -0.05 3.59 17.34
CA PRO A 45 -0.70 2.38 17.82
C PRO A 45 -0.06 1.09 17.28
N LEU A 46 0.45 1.10 16.04
CA LEU A 46 1.18 -0.03 15.47
C LEU A 46 2.46 -0.33 16.26
N LEU A 47 3.24 0.71 16.60
CA LEU A 47 4.44 0.56 17.43
C LEU A 47 4.11 0.07 18.83
N LEU A 48 3.03 0.57 19.45
CA LEU A 48 2.52 0.06 20.73
C LEU A 48 2.24 -1.44 20.65
N PHE A 49 1.56 -1.88 19.60
CA PHE A 49 1.25 -3.29 19.38
C PHE A 49 2.51 -4.14 19.17
N ILE A 50 3.41 -3.76 18.25
CA ILE A 50 4.64 -4.51 17.98
C ILE A 50 5.46 -4.64 19.27
N THR A 51 5.62 -3.54 20.01
CA THR A 51 6.40 -3.52 21.25
C THR A 51 5.78 -4.40 22.32
N ALA A 52 4.46 -4.32 22.48
CA ALA A 52 3.70 -5.13 23.39
C ALA A 52 3.79 -6.64 23.07
N SER A 53 3.70 -6.99 21.79
CA SER A 53 3.89 -8.37 21.33
C SER A 53 5.33 -8.84 21.58
N LEU A 54 6.34 -8.00 21.35
CA LEU A 54 7.74 -8.34 21.64
C LEU A 54 8.00 -8.55 23.13
N GLY A 55 7.42 -7.71 24.00
CA GLY A 55 7.50 -7.87 25.46
C GLY A 55 6.80 -9.13 25.97
N TYR A 56 5.79 -9.63 25.25
CA TYR A 56 5.16 -10.91 25.55
C TYR A 56 6.10 -12.11 25.31
N PHE A 57 7.00 -12.03 24.33
CA PHE A 57 7.97 -13.07 24.00
C PHE A 57 9.35 -12.85 24.66
N ALA A 58 9.39 -12.28 25.87
CA ALA A 58 10.54 -11.68 26.55
C ALA A 58 11.93 -12.37 26.38
N GLU A 59 12.03 -13.70 26.26
CA GLU A 59 13.31 -14.41 26.04
C GLU A 59 13.80 -14.38 24.57
N ARG A 60 12.90 -14.30 23.58
CA ARG A 60 13.22 -14.15 22.14
C ARG A 60 13.00 -12.72 21.61
N GLY A 61 12.39 -11.85 22.41
CA GLY A 61 11.98 -10.49 22.03
C GLY A 61 13.15 -9.55 21.70
N ILE A 62 14.33 -9.73 22.32
CA ILE A 62 15.50 -8.87 22.08
C ILE A 62 16.11 -9.14 20.69
N ALA A 63 16.32 -10.42 20.35
CA ALA A 63 16.81 -10.80 19.02
C ALA A 63 15.78 -10.45 17.93
N LEU A 64 14.50 -10.68 18.21
CA LEU A 64 13.43 -10.34 17.27
C LEU A 64 13.34 -8.83 17.03
N ARG A 65 13.51 -8.02 18.07
CA ARG A 65 13.59 -6.56 17.97
C ARG A 65 14.77 -6.13 17.11
N GLN A 66 15.98 -6.59 17.40
CA GLN A 66 17.19 -6.21 16.64
C GLN A 66 17.08 -6.59 15.16
N ASN A 67 16.54 -7.78 14.86
CA ASN A 67 16.30 -8.21 13.49
C ASN A 67 15.25 -7.33 12.80
N LEU A 68 14.10 -7.08 13.43
CA LEU A 68 13.06 -6.18 12.90
C LEU A 68 13.60 -4.81 12.53
N LEU A 69 14.37 -4.18 13.42
CA LEU A 69 14.95 -2.87 13.20
C LEU A 69 15.99 -2.88 12.07
N THR A 70 16.77 -3.95 11.97
CA THR A 70 17.73 -4.15 10.88
C THR A 70 17.03 -4.20 9.52
N TYR A 71 15.97 -4.99 9.38
CA TYR A 71 15.21 -5.07 8.12
C TYR A 71 14.43 -3.79 7.81
N LEU A 72 13.80 -3.17 8.82
CA LEU A 72 13.13 -1.88 8.63
C LEU A 72 14.11 -0.81 8.14
N SER A 73 15.35 -0.78 8.64
CA SER A 73 16.39 0.18 8.19
C SER A 73 16.82 -0.01 6.72
N GLN A 74 16.49 -1.14 6.10
CA GLN A 74 16.76 -1.40 4.67
C GLN A 74 15.67 -0.79 3.77
N ILE A 75 14.45 -0.65 4.27
CA ILE A 75 13.27 -0.22 3.49
C ILE A 75 12.86 1.22 3.85
N VAL A 76 12.89 1.55 5.14
CA VAL A 76 12.52 2.84 5.73
C VAL A 76 13.78 3.71 5.89
N PRO A 77 13.69 5.04 5.67
CA PRO A 77 14.81 5.95 5.92
C PRO A 77 15.37 5.89 7.34
N ARG A 78 16.68 6.12 7.50
CA ARG A 78 17.39 6.05 8.80
C ARG A 78 16.80 6.99 9.87
N SER A 79 16.38 8.20 9.50
CA SER A 79 15.78 9.15 10.44
C SER A 79 14.39 8.68 10.92
N ALA A 80 13.60 8.10 10.01
CA ALA A 80 12.32 7.48 10.34
C ALA A 80 12.50 6.21 11.18
N SER A 81 13.50 5.37 10.89
CA SER A 81 13.80 4.19 11.71
C SER A 81 14.24 4.59 13.11
N ALA A 82 15.09 5.61 13.27
CA ALA A 82 15.51 6.09 14.58
C ALA A 82 14.33 6.62 15.43
N LEU A 83 13.36 7.32 14.82
CA LEU A 83 12.15 7.75 15.51
C LEU A 83 11.32 6.55 15.99
N ILE A 84 11.18 5.53 15.14
CA ILE A 84 10.51 4.28 15.47
C ILE A 84 11.21 3.58 16.64
N ASP A 85 12.55 3.48 16.60
CA ASP A 85 13.38 2.80 17.60
C ASP A 85 13.21 3.43 18.98
N ASN A 86 13.32 4.75 19.07
CA ASN A 86 13.17 5.51 20.30
C ASN A 86 11.76 5.31 20.89
N THR A 87 10.74 5.39 20.04
CA THR A 87 9.33 5.20 20.45
C THR A 87 9.10 3.79 20.98
N VAL A 88 9.62 2.77 20.30
CA VAL A 88 9.53 1.36 20.72
C VAL A 88 10.25 1.16 22.06
N GLU A 89 11.42 1.77 22.28
CA GLU A 89 12.14 1.68 23.56
C GLU A 89 11.34 2.26 24.72
N GLU A 90 10.80 3.46 24.53
CA GLU A 90 10.02 4.17 25.55
C GLU A 90 8.73 3.42 25.91
N ILE A 91 8.08 2.81 24.92
CA ILE A 91 6.90 1.97 25.13
C ILE A 91 7.26 0.68 25.87
N THR A 92 8.37 0.02 25.51
CA THR A 92 8.76 -1.28 26.09
C THR A 92 8.94 -1.16 27.60
N ARG A 93 9.57 -0.07 28.05
CA ARG A 93 9.82 0.19 29.47
C ARG A 93 8.54 0.39 30.29
N ASN A 94 7.41 0.75 29.64
CA ASN A 94 6.17 1.18 30.29
C ASN A 94 4.95 0.27 29.99
N ALA A 95 5.14 -0.84 29.26
CA ALA A 95 4.08 -1.70 28.77
C ALA A 95 3.43 -2.55 29.89
N SER A 96 2.11 -2.49 30.01
CA SER A 96 1.31 -3.40 30.85
C SER A 96 0.23 -4.10 30.01
N ARG A 97 -0.18 -5.31 30.40
CA ARG A 97 -1.03 -6.23 29.61
C ARG A 97 -2.34 -5.59 29.10
N GLY A 98 -2.96 -4.71 29.89
CA GLY A 98 -4.19 -4.00 29.50
C GLY A 98 -4.01 -2.89 28.45
N LYS A 99 -2.82 -2.25 28.41
CA LYS A 99 -2.52 -1.17 27.45
C LYS A 99 -2.37 -1.71 26.01
N ILE A 100 -2.02 -2.99 25.87
CA ILE A 100 -1.80 -3.67 24.59
C ILE A 100 -3.10 -3.80 23.80
N SER A 101 -4.15 -4.34 24.42
CA SER A 101 -5.45 -4.56 23.77
C SER A 101 -6.11 -3.25 23.35
N ILE A 102 -5.99 -2.21 24.20
CA ILE A 102 -6.47 -0.87 23.89
C ILE A 102 -5.68 -0.29 22.71
N GLY A 103 -4.35 -0.39 22.74
CA GLY A 103 -3.49 0.05 21.63
C GLY A 103 -3.89 -0.60 20.31
N LEU A 104 -4.09 -1.92 20.28
CA LEU A 104 -4.49 -2.65 19.07
C LEU A 104 -5.84 -2.19 18.52
N LEU A 105 -6.84 -1.95 19.38
CA LEU A 105 -8.14 -1.43 18.96
C LEU A 105 -7.99 -0.03 18.36
N PHE A 106 -7.18 0.84 18.98
CA PHE A 106 -6.87 2.16 18.42
C PHE A 106 -6.10 2.06 17.09
N THR A 107 -5.16 1.12 16.94
CA THR A 107 -4.45 0.87 15.67
C THR A 107 -5.41 0.51 14.57
N LEU A 108 -6.27 -0.46 14.83
CA LEU A 108 -7.23 -0.94 13.86
C LEU A 108 -8.23 0.16 13.49
N TRP A 109 -8.66 0.93 14.48
CA TRP A 109 -9.56 2.06 14.27
C TRP A 109 -8.91 3.17 13.42
N ALA A 110 -7.67 3.58 13.73
CA ALA A 110 -6.94 4.60 12.98
C ALA A 110 -6.59 4.14 11.55
N ALA A 111 -6.03 2.93 11.41
CA ALA A 111 -5.64 2.38 10.12
C ALA A 111 -6.84 2.15 9.17
N SER A 112 -8.02 1.83 9.72
CA SER A 112 -9.25 1.70 8.90
C SER A 112 -9.79 3.03 8.38
N TYR A 113 -9.40 4.20 8.94
CA TYR A 113 -9.65 5.49 8.27
C TYR A 113 -8.77 5.67 7.04
N GLY A 114 -7.48 5.31 7.13
CA GLY A 114 -6.58 5.29 5.98
C GLY A 114 -7.11 4.38 4.86
N MET A 115 -7.59 3.18 5.22
CA MET A 115 -8.24 2.28 4.26
C MET A 115 -9.52 2.88 3.65
N GLY A 116 -10.33 3.58 4.44
CA GLY A 116 -11.50 4.31 3.93
C GLY A 116 -11.12 5.38 2.90
N ALA A 117 -10.07 6.14 3.16
CA ALA A 117 -9.54 7.13 2.21
C ALA A 117 -8.98 6.49 0.93
N ILE A 118 -8.37 5.30 1.03
CA ILE A 118 -7.99 4.51 -0.15
C ILE A 118 -9.24 4.11 -0.93
N SER A 119 -10.26 3.54 -0.28
CA SER A 119 -11.52 3.15 -0.94
C SER A 119 -12.18 4.33 -1.66
N GLU A 120 -12.25 5.49 -1.01
CA GLU A 120 -12.83 6.70 -1.62
C GLU A 120 -12.03 7.17 -2.83
N THR A 121 -10.70 7.16 -2.75
CA THR A 121 -9.85 7.57 -3.86
C THR A 121 -9.92 6.60 -5.03
N LEU A 122 -10.01 5.29 -4.74
CA LEU A 122 -10.23 4.29 -5.78
C LEU A 122 -11.61 4.45 -6.41
N ASN A 123 -12.67 4.75 -5.64
CA ASN A 123 -13.99 5.05 -6.20
C ASN A 123 -13.91 6.21 -7.21
N VAL A 124 -13.16 7.27 -6.91
CA VAL A 124 -12.88 8.38 -7.85
C VAL A 124 -12.14 7.88 -9.08
N ALA A 125 -11.10 7.05 -8.91
CA ALA A 125 -10.33 6.47 -10.01
C ALA A 125 -11.19 5.64 -10.98
N TYR A 126 -12.14 4.87 -10.42
CA TYR A 126 -13.08 4.06 -11.19
C TYR A 126 -14.31 4.85 -11.68
N GLY A 127 -14.42 6.16 -11.36
CA GLY A 127 -15.58 6.98 -11.73
C GLY A 127 -16.89 6.53 -11.09
N VAL A 128 -16.84 5.82 -9.96
CA VAL A 128 -18.02 5.27 -9.28
C VAL A 128 -18.35 6.04 -8.00
N LYS A 129 -19.64 6.19 -7.71
CA LYS A 129 -20.11 6.74 -6.44
C LYS A 129 -20.28 5.63 -5.41
N GLU A 130 -20.00 5.95 -4.15
CA GLU A 130 -20.24 5.03 -3.04
C GLU A 130 -21.75 4.89 -2.79
N THR A 131 -22.28 3.68 -2.96
CA THR A 131 -23.69 3.36 -2.73
C THR A 131 -23.89 2.49 -1.50
N ARG A 132 -22.80 1.97 -0.91
CA ARG A 132 -22.88 1.14 0.30
C ARG A 132 -23.21 2.03 1.50
N PRO A 133 -24.04 1.55 2.44
CA PRO A 133 -24.25 2.26 3.70
C PRO A 133 -22.94 2.35 4.48
N TRP A 134 -22.77 3.42 5.25
CA TRP A 134 -21.53 3.73 5.97
C TRP A 134 -20.97 2.56 6.78
N TRP A 135 -21.82 1.76 7.44
CA TRP A 135 -21.39 0.61 8.23
C TRP A 135 -20.77 -0.51 7.40
N ARG A 136 -21.25 -0.74 6.16
CA ARG A 136 -20.64 -1.72 5.23
C ARG A 136 -19.30 -1.22 4.72
N VAL A 137 -19.20 0.07 4.41
CA VAL A 137 -17.92 0.70 4.04
C VAL A 137 -16.93 0.54 5.18
N ARG A 138 -17.33 0.87 6.42
CA ARG A 138 -16.47 0.75 7.60
C ARG A 138 -16.05 -0.70 7.87
N LEU A 139 -16.98 -1.66 7.77
CA LEU A 139 -16.66 -3.08 7.95
C LEU A 139 -15.68 -3.59 6.88
N SER A 140 -15.86 -3.18 5.62
CA SER A 140 -14.92 -3.51 4.54
C SER A 140 -13.53 -2.91 4.79
N ALA A 141 -13.47 -1.65 5.25
CA ALA A 141 -12.22 -0.98 5.58
C ALA A 141 -11.49 -1.69 6.72
N VAL A 142 -12.20 -2.04 7.80
CA VAL A 142 -11.63 -2.82 8.93
C VAL A 142 -11.15 -4.20 8.46
N GLY A 143 -11.97 -4.92 7.68
CA GLY A 143 -11.60 -6.24 7.15
C GLY A 143 -10.36 -6.19 6.26
N LEU A 144 -10.25 -5.19 5.39
CA LEU A 144 -9.08 -4.97 4.55
C LEU A 144 -7.85 -4.55 5.35
N THR A 145 -8.02 -3.75 6.41
CA THR A 145 -6.93 -3.41 7.33
C THR A 145 -6.41 -4.66 8.04
N ILE A 146 -7.29 -5.55 8.53
CA ILE A 146 -6.89 -6.82 9.17
C ILE A 146 -6.17 -7.72 8.17
N ALA A 147 -6.72 -7.86 6.95
CA ALA A 147 -6.10 -8.66 5.91
C ALA A 147 -4.70 -8.14 5.55
N LEU A 148 -4.57 -6.82 5.32
CA LEU A 148 -3.29 -6.17 5.04
C LEU A 148 -2.30 -6.39 6.19
N ALA A 149 -2.72 -6.25 7.45
CA ALA A 149 -1.88 -6.53 8.59
C ALA A 149 -1.42 -7.99 8.63
N ALA A 150 -2.31 -8.95 8.34
CA ALA A 150 -1.95 -10.37 8.29
C ALA A 150 -0.92 -10.67 7.17
N PHE A 151 -1.06 -10.07 5.99
CA PHE A 151 -0.07 -10.21 4.90
C PHE A 151 1.28 -9.60 5.25
N ILE A 152 1.29 -8.40 5.84
CA ILE A 152 2.52 -7.74 6.30
C ILE A 152 3.21 -8.59 7.38
N ILE A 153 2.46 -9.06 8.38
CA ILE A 153 3.00 -9.93 9.44
C ILE A 153 3.55 -11.23 8.85
N SER A 154 2.86 -11.85 7.89
CA SER A 154 3.31 -13.07 7.23
C SER A 154 4.58 -12.85 6.41
N ALA A 155 4.65 -11.74 5.66
CA ALA A 155 5.84 -11.35 4.91
C ALA A 155 7.03 -11.10 5.84
N LEU A 156 6.82 -10.35 6.93
CA LEU A 156 7.85 -10.10 7.94
C LEU A 156 8.30 -11.39 8.62
N ALA A 157 7.37 -12.26 9.02
CA ALA A 157 7.70 -13.55 9.64
C ALA A 157 8.53 -14.42 8.68
N LEU A 158 8.18 -14.44 7.39
CA LEU A 158 8.95 -15.16 6.39
C LEU A 158 10.34 -14.56 6.15
N VAL A 159 10.48 -13.24 6.13
CA VAL A 159 11.79 -12.59 5.97
C VAL A 159 12.68 -12.80 7.20
N LEU A 160 12.10 -12.71 8.40
CA LEU A 160 12.82 -12.81 9.68
C LEU A 160 13.21 -14.25 10.01
N TYR A 161 12.28 -15.19 9.84
CA TYR A 161 12.42 -16.59 10.25
C TYR A 161 12.50 -17.56 9.09
N GLY A 162 12.46 -17.09 7.84
CA GLY A 162 12.44 -17.96 6.67
C GLY A 162 13.62 -18.93 6.63
N GLY A 163 14.82 -18.50 7.03
CA GLY A 163 15.98 -19.39 7.15
C GLY A 163 15.73 -20.57 8.10
N GLU A 164 15.26 -20.29 9.32
CA GLU A 164 14.93 -21.33 10.32
C GLU A 164 13.78 -22.23 9.86
N ILE A 165 12.75 -21.65 9.24
CA ILE A 165 11.62 -22.38 8.65
C ILE A 165 12.13 -23.38 7.60
N GLY A 166 12.97 -22.90 6.67
CA GLY A 166 13.53 -23.73 5.60
C GLY A 166 14.42 -24.85 6.13
N GLU A 167 15.27 -24.57 7.12
CA GLU A 167 16.09 -25.59 7.77
C GLU A 167 15.26 -26.60 8.55
N GLY A 168 14.17 -26.17 9.19
CA GLY A 168 13.21 -27.05 9.86
C GLY A 168 12.53 -28.01 8.90
N PHE A 169 12.03 -27.50 7.76
CA PHE A 169 11.48 -28.34 6.68
C PHE A 169 12.52 -29.30 6.12
N ALA A 170 13.74 -28.83 5.90
CA ALA A 170 14.81 -29.66 5.38
C ALA A 170 15.11 -30.86 6.29
N LYS A 171 15.22 -30.62 7.59
CA LYS A 171 15.45 -31.68 8.59
C LYS A 171 14.26 -32.64 8.70
N MET A 172 13.03 -32.12 8.68
CA MET A 172 11.80 -32.92 8.82
C MET A 172 11.59 -33.89 7.65
N PHE A 173 11.87 -33.43 6.42
CA PHE A 173 11.64 -34.21 5.20
C PHE A 173 12.92 -34.85 4.63
N GLY A 174 14.04 -34.76 5.33
CA GLY A 174 15.34 -35.30 4.88
C GLY A 174 15.88 -34.62 3.61
N LEU A 175 15.53 -33.35 3.39
CA LEU A 175 15.96 -32.59 2.21
C LEU A 175 17.39 -32.05 2.43
N GLY A 176 18.24 -32.15 1.41
CA GLY A 176 19.64 -31.72 1.48
C GLY A 176 19.85 -30.21 1.41
N GLY A 177 21.11 -29.77 1.48
CA GLY A 177 21.49 -28.36 1.43
C GLY A 177 21.00 -27.58 0.20
N LEU A 178 20.78 -28.27 -0.93
CA LEU A 178 20.18 -27.68 -2.14
C LEU A 178 18.75 -27.15 -1.90
N PHE A 179 17.96 -27.81 -1.06
CA PHE A 179 16.63 -27.32 -0.71
C PHE A 179 16.72 -26.05 0.14
N VAL A 180 17.60 -26.03 1.14
CA VAL A 180 17.80 -24.85 2.00
C VAL A 180 18.25 -23.64 1.19
N LEU A 181 19.17 -23.83 0.24
CA LEU A 181 19.61 -22.77 -0.67
C LEU A 181 18.44 -22.26 -1.53
N THR A 182 17.70 -23.16 -2.16
CA THR A 182 16.53 -22.83 -2.99
C THR A 182 15.47 -22.09 -2.18
N TRP A 183 15.19 -22.52 -0.95
CA TRP A 183 14.26 -21.88 -0.04
C TRP A 183 14.70 -20.46 0.34
N ARG A 184 15.97 -20.27 0.70
CA ARG A 184 16.54 -18.95 1.03
C ARG A 184 16.45 -17.96 -0.14
N LEU A 185 16.44 -18.45 -1.38
CA LEU A 185 16.18 -17.64 -2.56
C LEU A 185 14.68 -17.38 -2.77
N LEU A 186 13.83 -18.41 -2.64
CA LEU A 186 12.38 -18.32 -2.87
C LEU A 186 11.62 -17.51 -1.81
N GLN A 187 12.12 -17.42 -0.57
CA GLN A 187 11.45 -16.68 0.50
C GLN A 187 11.21 -15.20 0.14
N TRP A 188 12.12 -14.59 -0.64
CA TRP A 188 12.02 -13.18 -1.05
C TRP A 188 10.88 -12.96 -2.06
N PRO A 189 10.79 -13.71 -3.19
CA PRO A 189 9.61 -13.71 -4.04
C PRO A 189 8.30 -14.04 -3.32
N ILE A 190 8.30 -14.95 -2.35
CA ILE A 190 7.08 -15.29 -1.59
C ILE A 190 6.67 -14.11 -0.71
N ALA A 191 7.61 -13.46 -0.01
CA ALA A 191 7.34 -12.25 0.77
C ALA A 191 6.80 -11.11 -0.11
N LEU A 192 7.38 -10.93 -1.30
CA LEU A 192 6.87 -9.99 -2.31
C LEU A 192 5.46 -10.37 -2.79
N GLY A 193 5.20 -11.67 -2.94
CA GLY A 193 3.89 -12.23 -3.27
C GLY A 193 2.82 -11.83 -2.25
N PHE A 194 3.12 -11.83 -0.95
CA PHE A 194 2.19 -11.34 0.07
C PHE A 194 1.85 -9.86 -0.11
N VAL A 195 2.83 -9.02 -0.45
CA VAL A 195 2.58 -7.59 -0.71
C VAL A 195 1.73 -7.39 -1.98
N LEU A 196 2.02 -8.15 -3.04
CA LEU A 196 1.23 -8.12 -4.28
C LEU A 196 -0.21 -8.56 -4.05
N LEU A 197 -0.43 -9.61 -3.25
CA LEU A 197 -1.75 -10.10 -2.86
C LEU A 197 -2.49 -9.08 -2.00
N ALA A 198 -1.79 -8.42 -1.08
CA ALA A 198 -2.39 -7.38 -0.25
C ALA A 198 -2.90 -6.21 -1.10
N LEU A 199 -2.11 -5.72 -2.07
CA LEU A 199 -2.58 -4.69 -3.00
C LEU A 199 -3.70 -5.20 -3.90
N ALA A 200 -3.63 -6.45 -4.40
CA ALA A 200 -4.69 -7.03 -5.21
C ALA A 200 -6.03 -7.09 -4.46
N LEU A 201 -6.01 -7.45 -3.17
CA LEU A 201 -7.21 -7.43 -2.32
C LEU A 201 -7.76 -6.03 -2.13
N ILE A 202 -6.90 -5.04 -1.89
CA ILE A 202 -7.31 -3.64 -1.79
C ILE A 202 -7.99 -3.22 -3.09
N TYR A 203 -7.38 -3.46 -4.24
CA TYR A 203 -7.95 -3.06 -5.54
C TYR A 203 -9.25 -3.78 -5.89
N TYR A 204 -9.47 -4.99 -5.36
CA TYR A 204 -10.69 -5.75 -5.61
C TYR A 204 -11.84 -5.38 -4.67
N PHE A 205 -11.58 -5.25 -3.36
CA PHE A 205 -12.63 -5.09 -2.34
C PHE A 205 -12.87 -3.65 -1.89
N ALA A 206 -11.87 -2.77 -2.01
CA ALA A 206 -12.00 -1.38 -1.60
C ALA A 206 -13.00 -0.59 -2.46
N PRO A 207 -12.92 -0.60 -3.81
CA PRO A 207 -13.84 0.16 -4.64
C PRO A 207 -15.24 -0.45 -4.66
N ASN A 208 -16.26 0.38 -4.86
CA ASN A 208 -17.67 0.00 -4.94
C ASN A 208 -18.05 -0.46 -6.36
N LEU A 209 -17.46 -1.56 -6.81
CA LEU A 209 -17.75 -2.16 -8.11
C LEU A 209 -18.93 -3.15 -8.01
N ARG A 210 -19.85 -3.13 -8.98
CA ARG A 210 -21.02 -4.02 -8.99
C ARG A 210 -20.69 -5.48 -9.29
N ALA A 211 -19.68 -5.73 -10.14
CA ALA A 211 -19.28 -7.07 -10.57
C ALA A 211 -17.76 -7.12 -10.85
N PRO A 212 -16.91 -6.94 -9.83
CA PRO A 212 -15.47 -7.01 -10.01
C PRO A 212 -15.04 -8.45 -10.38
N LYS A 213 -13.99 -8.58 -11.20
CA LYS A 213 -13.42 -9.88 -11.57
C LYS A 213 -12.15 -10.14 -10.76
N TRP A 214 -12.11 -11.26 -10.05
CA TRP A 214 -10.97 -11.61 -9.21
C TRP A 214 -9.73 -11.95 -10.05
N HIS A 215 -8.60 -11.34 -9.72
CA HIS A 215 -7.30 -11.63 -10.29
C HIS A 215 -6.26 -11.67 -9.18
N TRP A 216 -5.52 -12.77 -9.07
CA TRP A 216 -4.49 -12.95 -8.03
C TRP A 216 -3.37 -11.91 -8.11
N ILE A 217 -2.99 -11.52 -9.33
CA ILE A 217 -1.99 -10.49 -9.60
C ILE A 217 -2.55 -9.59 -10.69
N THR A 218 -2.58 -8.29 -10.41
CA THR A 218 -3.06 -7.27 -11.35
C THR A 218 -1.88 -6.45 -11.87
N PRO A 219 -1.94 -5.91 -13.10
CA PRO A 219 -0.89 -5.01 -13.61
C PRO A 219 -0.64 -3.84 -12.65
N GLY A 220 -1.70 -3.29 -12.06
CA GLY A 220 -1.64 -2.22 -11.07
C GLY A 220 -0.93 -2.63 -9.79
N SER A 221 -1.10 -3.85 -9.28
CA SER A 221 -0.37 -4.30 -8.08
C SER A 221 1.12 -4.46 -8.35
N VAL A 222 1.50 -4.94 -9.54
CA VAL A 222 2.92 -5.02 -9.93
C VAL A 222 3.54 -3.64 -10.09
N VAL A 223 2.87 -2.73 -10.80
CA VAL A 223 3.35 -1.35 -10.99
C VAL A 223 3.40 -0.61 -9.65
N GLY A 224 2.37 -0.74 -8.81
CA GLY A 224 2.33 -0.11 -7.49
C GLY A 224 3.45 -0.58 -6.57
N VAL A 225 3.69 -1.89 -6.47
CA VAL A 225 4.81 -2.44 -5.69
C VAL A 225 6.15 -2.03 -6.30
N GLY A 226 6.31 -2.10 -7.62
CA GLY A 226 7.52 -1.68 -8.30
C GLY A 226 7.87 -0.22 -8.06
N LEU A 227 6.89 0.68 -8.17
CA LEU A 227 7.03 2.10 -7.86
C LEU A 227 7.36 2.32 -6.40
N TRP A 228 6.68 1.63 -5.48
CA TRP A 228 6.95 1.74 -4.04
C TRP A 228 8.38 1.32 -3.68
N LEU A 229 8.89 0.24 -4.26
CA LEU A 229 10.28 -0.21 -4.07
C LEU A 229 11.27 0.80 -4.65
N LEU A 230 11.02 1.28 -5.87
CA LEU A 230 11.85 2.28 -6.53
C LEU A 230 11.91 3.59 -5.73
N ILE A 231 10.76 4.07 -5.27
CA ILE A 231 10.62 5.25 -4.41
C ILE A 231 11.39 5.04 -3.11
N SER A 232 11.23 3.89 -2.45
CA SER A 232 11.90 3.63 -1.17
C SER A 232 13.43 3.62 -1.34
N LEU A 233 13.93 3.00 -2.42
CA LEU A 233 15.35 3.00 -2.74
C LEU A 233 15.87 4.40 -3.08
N ALA A 234 15.17 5.13 -3.96
CA ALA A 234 15.53 6.47 -4.37
C ALA A 234 15.53 7.45 -3.19
N PHE A 235 14.53 7.37 -2.32
CA PHE A 235 14.40 8.22 -1.14
C PHE A 235 15.47 7.92 -0.10
N ARG A 236 15.79 6.63 0.11
CA ARG A 236 16.92 6.21 0.96
C ARG A 236 18.25 6.75 0.44
N THR A 237 18.50 6.65 -0.87
CA THR A 237 19.71 7.19 -1.49
C THR A 237 19.75 8.71 -1.38
N TYR A 238 18.66 9.41 -1.66
CA TYR A 238 18.56 10.87 -1.52
C TYR A 238 18.93 11.32 -0.10
N LEU A 239 18.36 10.70 0.91
CA LEU A 239 18.65 11.04 2.31
C LEU A 239 20.07 10.68 2.73
N SER A 240 20.73 9.72 2.07
CA SER A 240 22.14 9.43 2.36
C SER A 240 23.09 10.58 1.99
N TYR A 241 22.70 11.40 1.00
CA TYR A 241 23.46 12.59 0.59
C TYR A 241 22.98 13.87 1.29
N PHE A 242 21.67 13.98 1.58
CA PHE A 242 21.04 15.24 2.04
C PHE A 242 20.50 15.19 3.48
N ASN A 243 21.06 14.34 4.37
CA ASN A 243 20.54 14.14 5.73
C ASN A 243 20.68 15.34 6.70
N ASN A 244 21.17 16.50 6.23
CA ASN A 244 21.33 17.71 7.06
C ASN A 244 19.99 18.21 7.63
N TYR A 245 18.87 17.85 7.01
CA TYR A 245 17.52 18.23 7.49
C TYR A 245 17.23 17.71 8.91
N SER A 246 17.63 16.47 9.23
CA SER A 246 17.47 15.92 10.59
C SER A 246 18.43 16.57 11.59
N VAL A 247 19.56 17.11 11.14
CA VAL A 247 20.51 17.84 12.00
C VAL A 247 19.95 19.22 12.37
N ILE A 248 19.32 19.91 11.42
CA ILE A 248 18.76 21.26 11.62
C ILE A 248 17.46 21.22 12.43
N TYR A 249 16.56 20.27 12.12
CA TYR A 249 15.22 20.22 12.70
C TYR A 249 15.03 19.12 13.76
N GLY A 250 16.07 18.35 14.08
CA GLY A 250 16.02 17.29 15.08
C GLY A 250 14.91 16.26 14.84
N SER A 251 14.14 15.96 15.89
CA SER A 251 13.02 15.01 15.85
C SER A 251 11.89 15.44 14.90
N LEU A 252 11.66 16.75 14.72
CA LEU A 252 10.68 17.27 13.78
C LEU A 252 11.06 16.92 12.33
N GLY A 253 12.36 16.98 12.00
CA GLY A 253 12.87 16.60 10.69
C GLY A 253 12.60 15.12 10.37
N ALA A 254 12.71 14.23 11.35
CA ALA A 254 12.40 12.81 11.18
C ALA A 254 10.91 12.57 10.87
N VAL A 255 10.01 13.29 11.54
CA VAL A 255 8.56 13.22 11.27
C VAL A 255 8.24 13.72 9.85
N ILE A 256 8.83 14.83 9.42
CA ILE A 256 8.63 15.38 8.07
C ILE A 256 9.08 14.37 7.00
N ILE A 257 10.26 13.77 7.18
CA ILE A 257 10.80 12.74 6.28
C ILE A 257 9.87 11.52 6.22
N LEU A 258 9.37 11.07 7.37
CA LEU A 258 8.44 9.95 7.45
C LEU A 258 7.11 10.25 6.75
N MET A 259 6.54 11.44 6.97
CA MET A 259 5.33 11.87 6.27
C MET A 259 5.54 11.92 4.76
N LEU A 260 6.70 12.38 4.29
CA LEU A 260 7.02 12.39 2.87
C LEU A 260 7.14 10.97 2.31
N TRP A 261 7.76 10.03 3.04
CA TRP A 261 7.80 8.63 2.62
C TRP A 261 6.40 7.99 2.59
N PHE A 262 5.54 8.30 3.56
CA PHE A 262 4.15 7.87 3.56
C PHE A 262 3.34 8.47 2.43
N TYR A 263 3.57 9.74 2.10
CA TYR A 263 2.99 10.39 0.94
C TYR A 263 3.37 9.64 -0.34
N LEU A 264 4.66 9.40 -0.57
CA LEU A 264 5.11 8.69 -1.77
C LEU A 264 4.62 7.23 -1.82
N THR A 265 4.48 6.58 -0.67
CA THR A 265 3.87 5.25 -0.55
C THR A 265 2.39 5.27 -0.93
N GLY A 266 1.63 6.24 -0.41
CA GLY A 266 0.23 6.45 -0.79
C GLY A 266 0.09 6.71 -2.30
N ALA A 267 0.96 7.53 -2.87
CA ALA A 267 0.99 7.79 -4.31
C ALA A 267 1.19 6.51 -5.12
N ALA A 268 2.16 5.66 -4.74
CA ALA A 268 2.43 4.39 -5.42
C ALA A 268 1.22 3.44 -5.39
N ILE A 269 0.55 3.33 -4.24
CA ILE A 269 -0.66 2.50 -4.07
C ILE A 269 -1.79 3.03 -4.96
N LEU A 270 -2.04 4.34 -4.93
CA LEU A 270 -3.11 4.96 -5.70
C LEU A 270 -2.85 4.92 -7.21
N LEU A 271 -1.59 5.11 -7.62
CA LEU A 271 -1.15 4.97 -9.01
C LEU A 271 -1.43 3.57 -9.57
N GLY A 272 -1.10 2.52 -8.80
CA GLY A 272 -1.43 1.14 -9.17
C GLY A 272 -2.95 0.93 -9.29
N GLY A 273 -3.73 1.52 -8.39
CA GLY A 273 -5.19 1.47 -8.44
C GLY A 273 -5.79 2.18 -9.65
N ALA A 274 -5.33 3.38 -9.96
CA ALA A 274 -5.75 4.14 -11.15
C ALA A 274 -5.39 3.42 -12.44
N LEU A 275 -4.23 2.76 -12.49
CA LEU A 275 -3.84 1.93 -13.63
C LEU A 275 -4.80 0.76 -13.84
N ASN A 276 -5.19 0.06 -12.78
CA ASN A 276 -6.20 -0.99 -12.87
C ASN A 276 -7.56 -0.45 -13.33
N ALA A 277 -7.98 0.70 -12.80
CA ALA A 277 -9.23 1.35 -13.19
C ALA A 277 -9.27 1.67 -14.69
N GLU A 278 -8.20 2.24 -15.25
CA GLU A 278 -8.13 2.55 -16.68
C GLU A 278 -8.08 1.30 -17.57
N ILE A 279 -7.43 0.22 -17.12
CA ILE A 279 -7.44 -1.06 -17.84
C ILE A 279 -8.84 -1.65 -17.88
N GLU A 280 -9.59 -1.60 -16.78
CA GLU A 280 -10.97 -2.08 -16.72
C GLU A 280 -11.91 -1.21 -17.57
N ASN A 281 -11.77 0.12 -17.49
CA ASN A 281 -12.55 1.07 -18.29
C ASN A 281 -12.33 0.83 -19.80
N ALA A 282 -11.08 0.70 -20.24
CA ALA A 282 -10.77 0.41 -21.64
C ALA A 282 -11.27 -0.96 -22.10
N ALA A 283 -11.19 -1.98 -21.24
CA ALA A 283 -11.75 -3.30 -21.53
C ALA A 283 -13.28 -3.26 -21.65
N ALA A 284 -13.95 -2.44 -20.84
CA ALA A 284 -15.40 -2.22 -20.92
C ALA A 284 -15.77 -1.49 -22.22
N GLU A 285 -15.08 -0.39 -22.57
CA GLU A 285 -15.25 0.34 -23.84
C GLU A 285 -15.10 -0.60 -25.05
N ALA A 286 -14.10 -1.48 -25.04
CA ALA A 286 -13.85 -2.43 -26.13
C ALA A 286 -14.89 -3.57 -26.21
N SER A 287 -15.63 -3.83 -25.14
CA SER A 287 -16.66 -4.88 -25.10
C SER A 287 -18.04 -4.43 -25.59
N ILE A 288 -18.25 -3.12 -25.80
CA ILE A 288 -19.47 -2.55 -26.36
C ILE A 288 -19.33 -2.51 -27.90
N PRO A 289 -20.10 -3.30 -28.66
CA PRO A 289 -20.08 -3.25 -30.12
C PRO A 289 -20.51 -1.85 -30.61
N GLY A 290 -19.62 -1.14 -31.32
CA GLY A 290 -19.91 0.19 -31.90
C GLY A 290 -19.20 1.39 -31.25
N ALA A 291 -18.61 1.26 -30.06
CA ALA A 291 -17.97 2.38 -29.35
C ALA A 291 -16.71 2.94 -30.04
N LYS A 292 -16.13 2.22 -31.02
CA LYS A 292 -15.00 2.68 -31.83
C LYS A 292 -15.40 3.50 -33.07
N GLN A 293 -16.69 3.76 -33.34
CA GLN A 293 -17.11 4.53 -34.51
C GLN A 293 -17.48 6.00 -34.26
N GLU A 294 -17.60 6.49 -33.03
CA GLU A 294 -17.80 7.94 -32.79
C GLU A 294 -16.48 8.68 -32.63
N GLY A 295 -15.72 8.69 -33.72
CA GLY A 295 -14.74 9.73 -34.06
C GLY A 295 -15.38 10.89 -34.82
N GLU A 296 -16.69 11.13 -34.68
CA GLU A 296 -17.38 12.27 -35.27
C GLU A 296 -17.75 13.26 -34.17
N LYS A 297 -17.21 14.47 -34.32
CA LYS A 297 -17.52 15.63 -33.49
C LYS A 297 -19.02 15.74 -33.30
N SER A 298 -19.50 15.75 -32.05
CA SER A 298 -20.86 16.23 -31.78
C SER A 298 -20.94 17.71 -32.19
N PRO A 299 -21.81 18.10 -33.13
CA PRO A 299 -22.05 19.51 -33.44
C PRO A 299 -23.07 20.05 -32.43
N PHE A 300 -22.65 20.27 -31.18
CA PHE A 300 -23.42 21.16 -30.31
C PHE A 300 -23.08 22.62 -30.68
N GLY A 301 -23.87 23.08 -31.66
CA GLY A 301 -24.28 24.44 -31.99
C GLY A 301 -23.56 25.60 -31.31
N GLN A 302 -22.73 26.29 -32.08
CA GLN A 302 -22.73 27.74 -32.10
C GLN A 302 -23.98 28.23 -32.84
N THR A 303 -24.84 28.98 -32.15
CA THR A 303 -25.83 29.98 -32.61
C THR A 303 -26.68 30.29 -31.37
N GLU A 304 -26.85 31.51 -30.85
CA GLU A 304 -26.75 32.86 -31.38
C GLU A 304 -26.53 33.83 -30.20
N GLY A 305 -25.69 34.84 -30.42
CA GLY A 305 -25.89 36.13 -29.77
C GLY A 305 -26.71 37.01 -30.70
N THR A 306 -27.88 37.46 -30.27
CA THR A 306 -28.56 38.62 -30.85
C THR A 306 -29.16 39.50 -29.75
N LYS A 307 -28.50 40.67 -29.63
CA LYS A 307 -28.95 42.01 -29.22
C LYS A 307 -30.42 42.26 -28.79
N VAL A 308 -30.52 42.98 -27.67
CA VAL A 308 -31.30 44.22 -27.42
C VAL A 308 -32.82 44.20 -27.69
N MET A 309 -33.61 44.21 -26.61
CA MET A 309 -34.48 45.34 -26.21
C MET A 309 -34.83 45.24 -24.72
#